data_AF-A0A0S9NVD0-F1
#
_entry.id   AF-A0A0S9NVD0-F1
#
_cell.length_a   1.000
_cell.length_b   1.000
_cell.length_c   1.000
_cell.angle_alpha   90.00
_cell.angle_beta   90.00
_cell.angle_gamma   90.00
#
_symmetry.space_group_name_H-M   'P 1'
#
loop_
_entity.id
_entity.type
_entity.pdbx_description
1 polymer ?
#
loop_
_entity_poly.entity_id
_entity_poly.type
_entity_poly.pdbx_seq_one_letter_code
_entity_poly.pdbx_strand_id
1 'polypeptide(L)'
;MLNDDGGAASPSMGETDTRLVFLRQIARAQFPFRLRDPDAVSMVQLLLQAGLVEGGVGESSADGQPVAIVRRITAVGRAHLALTRDSVRGALDW
;
A
#
# COMPACT_ATOMS: atom_id res chain seq x y z
N MET A 1 -4.52 7.64 39.08
CA MET A 1 -5.42 8.01 37.97
C MET A 1 -4.62 8.88 37.02
N LEU A 2 -3.86 8.24 36.12
CA LEU A 2 -3.30 8.87 34.92
C LEU A 2 -2.89 7.73 33.97
N ASN A 3 -3.85 7.29 33.15
CA ASN A 3 -3.57 6.49 31.95
C ASN A 3 -3.78 7.44 30.78
N ASP A 4 -2.70 7.96 30.20
CA ASP A 4 -2.69 8.53 28.85
C ASP A 4 -1.22 8.73 28.43
N ASP A 5 -0.57 7.67 27.94
CA ASP A 5 0.56 7.81 27.04
C ASP A 5 0.11 7.17 25.72
N GLY A 6 -0.57 8.00 24.94
CA GLY A 6 -1.11 7.64 23.63
C GLY A 6 0.01 7.14 22.72
N GLY A 7 -0.07 5.86 22.39
CA GLY A 7 0.80 5.21 21.44
C GLY A 7 0.83 5.95 20.10
N ALA A 8 1.91 6.70 19.88
CA ALA A 8 2.43 6.87 18.55
C ALA A 8 3.07 5.53 18.18
N ALA A 9 2.28 4.61 17.62
CA ALA A 9 2.81 3.49 16.88
C ALA A 9 3.65 4.09 15.74
N SER A 10 4.95 4.28 15.99
CA SER A 10 5.94 4.46 14.93
C SER A 10 5.62 3.41 13.88
N PRO A 11 5.33 3.78 12.62
CA PRO A 11 5.09 2.79 11.60
C PRO A 11 6.35 1.94 11.53
N SER A 12 6.27 0.72 12.07
CA SER A 12 7.37 -0.23 12.11
C SER A 12 7.98 -0.25 10.72
N MET A 13 9.29 -0.07 10.62
CA MET A 13 9.99 0.08 9.33
C MET A 13 9.62 -1.05 8.33
N GLY A 14 9.24 -2.23 8.84
CA GLY A 14 8.70 -3.34 8.05
C GLY A 14 7.30 -3.15 7.45
N GLU A 15 6.42 -2.34 8.02
CA GLU A 15 5.08 -2.08 7.45
C GLU A 15 5.16 -1.08 6.28
N THR A 16 6.05 -0.11 6.37
CA THR A 16 6.36 0.79 5.23
C THR A 16 6.99 0.02 4.09
N ASP A 17 7.92 -0.89 4.39
CA ASP A 17 8.53 -1.78 3.39
C ASP A 17 7.48 -2.68 2.72
N THR A 18 6.57 -3.26 3.50
CA THR A 18 5.49 -4.12 2.98
C THR A 18 4.56 -3.37 2.02
N ARG A 19 4.17 -2.13 2.35
CA ARG A 19 3.35 -1.27 1.47
C ARG A 19 4.04 -0.98 0.14
N LEU A 20 5.35 -0.71 0.17
CA LEU A 20 6.16 -0.43 -1.02
C LEU A 20 6.39 -1.68 -1.87
N VAL A 21 6.65 -2.83 -1.24
CA VAL A 21 6.72 -4.13 -1.91
C VAL A 21 5.39 -4.44 -2.60
N PHE A 22 4.27 -4.22 -1.92
CA PHE A 22 2.94 -4.41 -2.51
C PHE A 22 2.69 -3.44 -3.67
N LEU A 23 2.99 -2.15 -3.50
CA LEU A 23 2.90 -1.13 -4.54
C LEU A 23 3.73 -1.51 -5.77
N ARG A 24 4.92 -2.09 -5.56
CA ARG A 24 5.81 -2.55 -6.64
C ARG A 24 5.24 -3.77 -7.36
N GLN A 25 4.60 -4.69 -6.63
CA GLN A 25 3.93 -5.85 -7.23
C GLN A 25 2.77 -5.41 -8.12
N ILE A 26 1.88 -4.54 -7.62
CA ILE A 26 0.76 -4.03 -8.42
C ILE A 26 1.22 -3.15 -9.58
N ALA A 27 2.39 -2.48 -9.49
CA ALA A 27 2.96 -1.70 -10.59
C ALA A 27 3.30 -2.54 -11.83
N ARG A 28 3.52 -3.84 -11.63
CA ARG A 28 3.83 -4.80 -12.70
C ARG A 28 2.60 -5.56 -13.17
N ALA A 29 1.46 -5.40 -12.48
CA ALA A 29 0.20 -6.01 -12.86
C ALA A 29 -0.44 -5.25 -14.03
N GLN A 30 -1.32 -5.94 -14.76
CA GLN A 30 -2.17 -5.30 -15.76
C GLN A 30 -3.36 -4.65 -15.08
N PHE A 31 -3.64 -3.40 -15.47
CA PHE A 31 -4.76 -2.63 -14.93
C PHE A 31 -6.00 -2.75 -15.85
N PRO A 32 -7.22 -2.76 -15.28
CA PRO A 32 -7.55 -2.67 -13.85
C PRO A 32 -7.24 -3.95 -13.07
N PHE A 33 -6.69 -3.80 -11.86
CA PHE A 33 -6.31 -4.91 -10.99
C PHE A 33 -7.34 -5.05 -9.86
N ARG A 34 -7.90 -6.26 -9.69
CA ARG A 34 -8.94 -6.58 -8.70
C ARG A 34 -8.40 -7.51 -7.63
N LEU A 35 -8.69 -7.17 -6.39
CA LEU A 35 -8.28 -7.93 -5.20
C LEU A 35 -9.52 -8.23 -4.37
N ARG A 36 -9.66 -9.49 -3.93
CA ARG A 36 -10.71 -9.93 -2.99
C ARG A 36 -10.14 -10.39 -1.65
N ASP A 37 -8.82 -10.47 -1.55
CA ASP A 37 -8.15 -10.85 -0.32
C ASP A 37 -8.26 -9.71 0.70
N PRO A 38 -8.76 -9.95 1.92
CA PRO A 38 -9.03 -8.89 2.90
C PRO A 38 -7.77 -8.15 3.37
N ASP A 39 -6.64 -8.83 3.43
CA ASP A 39 -5.35 -8.22 3.78
C ASP A 39 -4.88 -7.29 2.64
N ALA A 40 -4.95 -7.79 1.40
CA ALA A 40 -4.65 -6.99 0.22
C ALA A 40 -5.61 -5.81 0.03
N VAL A 41 -6.90 -5.94 0.38
CA VAL A 41 -7.87 -4.84 0.34
C VAL A 41 -7.50 -3.77 1.35
N SER A 42 -7.12 -4.16 2.58
CA SER A 42 -6.64 -3.23 3.61
C SER A 42 -5.38 -2.50 3.14
N MET A 43 -4.47 -3.21 2.48
CA MET A 43 -3.26 -2.61 1.89
C MET A 43 -3.58 -1.59 0.80
N VAL A 44 -4.53 -1.90 -0.11
CA VAL A 44 -4.97 -0.95 -1.14
C VAL A 44 -5.65 0.27 -0.52
N GLN A 45 -6.43 0.10 0.55
CA GLN A 45 -7.05 1.21 1.26
C GLN A 45 -5.99 2.17 1.83
N LEU A 46 -4.92 1.65 2.42
CA LEU A 46 -3.79 2.46 2.89
C LEU A 46 -3.09 3.21 1.73
N LEU A 47 -2.87 2.53 0.60
CA LEU A 47 -2.27 3.16 -0.59
C LEU A 47 -3.17 4.25 -1.20
N LEU A 48 -4.49 4.07 -1.15
CA LEU A 48 -5.48 5.06 -1.58
C LEU A 48 -5.46 6.29 -0.67
N GLN A 49 -5.47 6.08 0.66
CA GLN A 49 -5.37 7.18 1.62
C GLN A 49 -4.05 7.95 1.50
N ALA A 50 -2.96 7.26 1.16
CA ALA A 50 -1.67 7.88 0.89
C ALA A 50 -1.59 8.56 -0.50
N GLY A 51 -2.61 8.43 -1.36
CA GLY A 51 -2.63 9.00 -2.72
C GLY A 51 -1.63 8.36 -3.69
N LEU A 52 -1.12 7.16 -3.36
CA LEU A 52 -0.13 6.44 -4.16
C LEU A 52 -0.76 5.69 -5.34
N VAL A 53 -2.04 5.34 -5.21
CA VAL A 53 -2.81 4.65 -6.25
C VAL A 53 -4.15 5.33 -6.47
N GLU A 54 -4.70 5.15 -7.66
CA GLU A 54 -6.07 5.53 -7.98
C GLU A 54 -6.91 4.29 -8.18
N GLY A 55 -8.08 4.28 -7.57
CA GLY A 55 -8.91 3.10 -7.44
C GLY A 55 -10.05 3.32 -6.47
N GLY A 56 -10.63 2.21 -6.03
CA GLY A 56 -11.67 2.20 -5.01
C GLY A 56 -11.65 0.90 -4.23
N VAL A 57 -12.05 1.00 -2.97
CA VAL A 57 -12.35 -0.15 -2.11
C VAL A 57 -13.84 -0.14 -1.82
N GLY A 58 -14.42 -1.33 -1.76
CA GLY A 58 -15.83 -1.51 -1.47
C GLY A 58 -16.09 -2.95 -1.07
N GLU A 59 -17.35 -3.34 -1.17
CA GLU A 59 -17.85 -4.65 -0.77
C GLU A 59 -18.56 -5.28 -1.98
N SER A 60 -18.27 -6.55 -2.22
CA SER A 60 -18.88 -7.30 -3.31
C SER A 60 -20.35 -7.57 -2.97
N SER A 61 -21.28 -7.04 -3.75
CA SER A 61 -22.72 -7.24 -3.52
C SER A 61 -23.17 -8.71 -3.61
N ALA A 62 -22.34 -9.60 -4.18
CA ALA A 62 -22.64 -11.01 -4.30
C ALA A 62 -22.41 -11.81 -2.99
N ASP A 63 -21.39 -11.43 -2.21
CA ASP A 63 -20.91 -12.25 -1.07
C ASP A 63 -20.61 -11.40 0.19
N GLY A 64 -20.81 -10.08 0.12
CA GLY A 64 -20.44 -9.13 1.20
C GLY A 64 -18.94 -9.03 1.46
N GLN A 65 -18.10 -9.67 0.65
CA GLN A 65 -16.66 -9.72 0.86
C GLN A 65 -15.98 -8.41 0.44
N PRO A 66 -14.94 -7.94 1.17
CA PRO A 66 -14.18 -6.76 0.80
C PRO A 66 -13.53 -6.94 -0.57
N VAL A 67 -13.61 -5.91 -1.41
CA VAL A 67 -13.02 -5.90 -2.75
C VAL A 67 -12.33 -4.57 -3.02
N ALA A 68 -11.13 -4.64 -3.59
CA ALA A 68 -10.36 -3.48 -4.01
C ALA A 68 -10.14 -3.51 -5.52
N ILE A 69 -10.25 -2.35 -6.16
CA ILE A 69 -9.96 -2.15 -7.57
C ILE A 69 -8.91 -1.06 -7.69
N VAL A 70 -7.73 -1.41 -8.17
CA VAL A 70 -6.70 -0.45 -8.54
C VAL A 70 -6.80 -0.20 -10.04
N ARG A 71 -6.96 1.06 -10.43
CA ARG A 71 -7.06 1.48 -11.83
C ARG A 71 -5.72 1.92 -12.40
N ARG A 72 -4.89 2.59 -11.60
CA ARG A 72 -3.53 2.99 -11.96
C ARG A 72 -2.74 3.39 -10.73
N ILE A 73 -1.41 3.42 -10.86
CA ILE A 73 -0.52 4.05 -9.88
C ILE A 73 -0.37 5.53 -10.23
N THR A 74 -0.45 6.39 -9.23
CA THR A 74 -0.31 7.84 -9.40
C THR A 74 1.16 8.21 -9.64
N ALA A 75 1.41 9.47 -10.03
CA ALA A 75 2.78 9.97 -10.13
C ALA A 75 3.52 9.91 -8.78
N VAL A 76 2.81 10.17 -7.68
CA VAL A 76 3.35 10.10 -6.30
C VAL A 76 3.73 8.65 -5.95
N GLY A 77 2.86 7.67 -6.25
CA GLY A 77 3.19 6.26 -6.05
C GLY A 77 4.43 5.81 -6.83
N ARG A 78 4.58 6.25 -8.08
CA ARG A 78 5.78 5.97 -8.87
C ARG A 78 7.03 6.66 -8.34
N ALA A 79 6.92 7.90 -7.86
CA ALA A 79 8.02 8.61 -7.23
C ALA A 79 8.49 7.89 -5.95
N HIS A 80 7.56 7.43 -5.11
CA HIS A 80 7.88 6.59 -3.95
C HIS A 80 8.63 5.31 -4.34
N LEU A 81 8.18 4.60 -5.38
CA LEU A 81 8.90 3.43 -5.89
C LEU A 81 10.31 3.75 -6.40
N ALA A 82 10.51 4.92 -7.01
CA ALA A 82 11.81 5.36 -7.50
C ALA A 82 12.77 5.68 -6.35
N LEU A 83 12.29 6.37 -5.32
CA LEU A 83 13.07 6.73 -4.13
C LEU A 83 13.52 5.49 -3.34
N THR A 84 12.64 4.50 -3.15
CA THR A 84 12.99 3.26 -2.43
C THR A 84 13.97 2.39 -3.22
N ARG A 85 13.91 2.39 -4.56
CA ARG A 85 14.86 1.65 -5.41
C ARG A 85 16.28 2.18 -5.28
N ASP A 86 16.43 3.47 -4.99
CA ASP A 86 17.73 4.12 -4.77
C ASP A 86 18.33 3.72 -3.41
N SER A 87 17.50 3.66 -2.36
CA SER A 87 17.93 3.27 -1.02
C SER A 87 18.43 1.82 -0.91
N VAL A 88 17.85 0.88 -1.67
CA VAL A 88 18.34 -0.53 -1.69
C VAL A 88 19.71 -0.64 -2.38
N ARG A 89 20.00 0.24 -3.35
CA ARG A 89 21.28 0.18 -4.10
C ARG A 89 22.45 0.78 -3.32
N GLY A 90 22.18 1.68 -2.38
CA GLY A 90 23.19 2.21 -1.46
C GLY A 90 23.53 1.32 -0.26
N ALA A 91 22.75 0.26 0.01
CA ALA A 91 22.93 -0.61 1.17
C ALA A 91 23.84 -1.84 0.90
N LEU A 92 24.26 -2.06 -0.34
CA LEU A 92 25.11 -3.18 -0.76
C LEU A 92 26.55 -2.77 -1.12
N ASP A 93 26.93 -1.52 -0.85
CA ASP A 93 28.29 -1.01 -1.04
C ASP A 93 28.89 -0.69 0.33
N TRP A 94 29.43 -1.71 1.01
CA TRP A 94 30.40 -1.57 2.09
C TRP A 94 31.35 -2.76 2.10
#